data_AF-W7KLM0-F1
#
_entry.id   AF-W7KLM0-F1
#
_cell.length_a   1.000
_cell.length_b   1.000
_cell.length_c   1.000
_cell.angle_alpha   90.00
_cell.angle_beta   90.00
_cell.angle_gamma   90.00
#
_symmetry.space_group_name_H-M   'P 1'
#
loop_
_entity.id
_entity.type
_entity.pdbx_description
1 polymer ?
#
loop_
_entity_poly.entity_id
_entity_poly.type
_entity_poly.pdbx_seq_one_letter_code
_entity_poly.pdbx_strand_id
1 'polypeptide(L)'
;MVPPGGRQGGSGEDGIDDKDAKHLLDSIGKIVHEQVKNDAKTYKGELEGKLSLATTIGELNYTKDPCIFDYSKLINGSGSGGVTARDDPCGNGSGKGEDVSRFSDKEGAQCANSKIHGNSKGSNGGACAPLRRLHLCNKNMEKIATSTAKHDLLVDVCMAANYEAQSLIRDHPQHKRTNPDSKICTELARSFADIGDIVRGRDLYRGNKKENKQREKLEENLRKIFENIYEGLSNNGVKARYEGDKENFYQLREDWWALNRDQVWKALTCSDDLKDASYFRPTCSD
;
A
#
# COMPACT_ATOMS: atom_id res chain seq x y z
N MET A 1 20.95 -52.05 24.79
CA MET A 1 20.41 -50.70 25.07
C MET A 1 21.15 -49.73 24.18
N VAL A 2 20.51 -49.32 23.08
CA VAL A 2 21.04 -48.33 22.12
C VAL A 2 20.39 -46.99 22.49
N PRO A 3 21.14 -45.88 22.64
CA PRO A 3 20.53 -44.60 22.93
C PRO A 3 19.72 -44.12 21.72
N PRO A 4 18.57 -43.46 21.93
CA PRO A 4 17.75 -42.96 20.82
C PRO A 4 18.48 -41.82 20.12
N GLY A 5 18.72 -42.00 18.82
CA GLY A 5 19.29 -41.01 17.93
C GLY A 5 18.40 -39.75 17.89
N GLY A 6 19.04 -38.60 18.08
CA GLY A 6 18.41 -37.30 17.88
C GLY A 6 17.86 -37.20 16.46
N ARG A 7 16.60 -36.80 16.35
CA ARG A 7 16.01 -36.31 15.10
C ARG A 7 16.78 -35.05 14.69
N GLN A 8 17.69 -35.22 13.72
CA GLN A 8 18.19 -34.12 12.91
C GLN A 8 17.00 -33.58 12.12
N GLY A 9 16.51 -32.40 12.48
CA GLY A 9 15.55 -31.66 11.67
C GLY A 9 16.24 -31.28 10.37
N GLY A 10 15.91 -31.99 9.29
CA GLY A 10 16.36 -31.63 7.95
C GLY A 10 15.76 -30.29 7.55
N SER A 11 16.63 -29.32 7.27
CA SER A 11 16.29 -28.10 6.54
C SER A 11 15.89 -28.49 5.11
N GLY A 12 14.60 -28.36 4.79
CA GLY A 12 14.01 -28.72 3.49
C GLY A 12 14.44 -27.79 2.34
N GLU A 13 14.46 -28.37 1.14
CA GLU A 13 14.97 -27.88 -0.15
C GLU A 13 14.20 -26.73 -0.84
N ASP A 14 13.23 -26.08 -0.19
CA ASP A 14 12.33 -25.10 -0.85
C ASP A 14 12.64 -23.62 -0.54
N GLY A 15 13.59 -23.34 0.36
CA GLY A 15 13.95 -21.98 0.75
C GLY A 15 12.86 -21.25 1.57
N ILE A 16 11.89 -21.99 2.11
CA ILE A 16 10.80 -21.46 2.95
C ILE A 16 11.25 -21.53 4.42
N ASP A 17 11.18 -20.40 5.13
CA ASP A 17 11.46 -20.32 6.58
C ASP A 17 10.15 -20.37 7.37
N ASP A 18 9.90 -21.44 8.11
CA ASP A 18 8.65 -21.70 8.84
C ASP A 18 8.76 -21.48 10.36
N LYS A 19 9.79 -20.75 10.84
CA LYS A 19 10.01 -20.48 12.28
C LYS A 19 8.81 -19.86 13.00
N ASP A 20 8.09 -18.98 12.32
CA ASP A 20 6.82 -18.44 12.77
C ASP A 20 5.94 -18.07 11.56
N ALA A 21 4.67 -17.72 11.82
CA ALA A 21 3.73 -17.36 10.77
C ALA A 21 4.22 -16.19 9.90
N LYS A 22 4.98 -15.26 10.47
CA LYS A 22 5.50 -14.11 9.72
C LYS A 22 6.59 -14.56 8.75
N HIS A 23 7.57 -15.35 9.19
CA HIS A 23 8.63 -15.87 8.33
C HIS A 23 8.08 -16.74 7.20
N LEU A 24 7.08 -17.58 7.52
CA LEU A 24 6.44 -18.45 6.54
C LEU A 24 5.77 -17.63 5.44
N LEU A 25 4.93 -16.66 5.82
CA LEU A 25 4.19 -15.82 4.89
C LEU A 25 5.12 -14.91 4.08
N ASP A 26 6.20 -14.38 4.69
CA ASP A 26 7.19 -13.58 3.98
C ASP A 26 7.98 -14.41 2.95
N SER A 27 8.33 -15.65 3.29
CA SER A 27 9.05 -16.56 2.39
C SER A 27 8.21 -16.89 1.15
N ILE A 28 6.92 -17.20 1.36
CA ILE A 28 5.96 -17.39 0.27
C ILE A 28 5.78 -16.08 -0.51
N GLY A 29 5.61 -14.97 0.18
CA GLY A 29 5.45 -13.64 -0.42
C GLY A 29 6.63 -13.25 -1.31
N LYS A 30 7.86 -13.62 -0.95
CA LYS A 30 9.05 -13.43 -1.79
C LYS A 30 8.95 -14.22 -3.10
N ILE A 31 8.56 -15.49 -3.04
CA ILE A 31 8.42 -16.34 -4.22
C ILE A 31 7.36 -15.76 -5.17
N VAL A 32 6.18 -15.43 -4.63
CA VAL A 32 5.09 -14.82 -5.40
C VAL A 32 5.51 -13.47 -5.98
N HIS A 33 6.21 -12.65 -5.21
CA HIS A 33 6.70 -11.36 -5.67
C HIS A 33 7.65 -11.50 -6.87
N GLU A 34 8.63 -12.40 -6.79
CA GLU A 34 9.56 -12.64 -7.90
C GLU A 34 8.84 -13.11 -9.17
N GLN A 35 7.86 -14.00 -9.02
CA GLN A 35 7.04 -14.44 -10.15
C GLN A 35 6.30 -13.27 -10.80
N VAL A 36 5.51 -12.52 -10.03
CA VAL A 36 4.70 -11.41 -10.57
C VAL A 36 5.58 -10.29 -11.12
N LYS A 37 6.72 -9.98 -10.47
CA LYS A 37 7.69 -8.98 -10.96
C LYS A 37 8.28 -9.40 -12.29
N ASN A 38 8.62 -10.67 -12.47
CA ASN A 38 9.15 -11.18 -13.73
C ASN A 38 8.09 -11.17 -14.84
N ASP A 39 6.86 -11.55 -14.54
CA ASP A 39 5.75 -11.52 -15.50
C ASP A 39 5.42 -10.09 -15.95
N ALA A 40 5.45 -9.13 -15.03
CA ALA A 40 5.18 -7.71 -15.30
C ALA A 40 6.34 -7.01 -16.03
N LYS A 41 7.58 -7.50 -15.93
CA LYS A 41 8.78 -6.85 -16.47
C LYS A 41 8.70 -6.58 -17.98
N THR A 42 8.03 -7.45 -18.73
CA THR A 42 7.78 -7.28 -20.17
C THR A 42 6.98 -6.00 -20.49
N TYR A 43 6.15 -5.53 -19.55
CA TYR A 43 5.28 -4.36 -19.69
C TYR A 43 5.83 -3.12 -18.97
N LYS A 44 7.08 -3.18 -18.50
CA LYS A 44 7.70 -2.12 -17.70
C LYS A 44 7.61 -0.74 -18.35
N GLY A 45 7.89 -0.61 -19.65
CA GLY A 45 7.82 0.67 -20.35
C GLY A 45 6.41 1.29 -20.38
N GLU A 46 5.38 0.44 -20.35
CA GLU A 46 3.98 0.83 -20.46
C GLU A 46 3.38 1.17 -19.08
N LEU A 47 3.86 0.56 -17.99
CA LEU A 47 3.21 0.65 -16.67
C LEU A 47 4.07 1.31 -15.57
N GLU A 48 5.39 1.38 -15.72
CA GLU A 48 6.25 2.02 -14.73
C GLU A 48 5.94 3.53 -14.64
N GLY A 49 5.57 3.95 -13.43
CA GLY A 49 5.41 5.34 -13.03
C GLY A 49 6.77 6.01 -12.88
N LYS A 50 6.83 7.31 -13.16
CA LYS A 50 8.04 8.12 -13.01
C LYS A 50 7.62 9.42 -12.37
N LEU A 51 8.06 9.68 -11.14
CA LEU A 51 7.71 10.89 -10.39
C LEU A 51 8.07 12.16 -11.17
N SER A 52 9.21 12.15 -11.87
CA SER A 52 9.67 13.27 -12.69
C SER A 52 8.82 13.54 -13.94
N LEU A 53 7.89 12.64 -14.29
CA LEU A 53 6.97 12.80 -15.42
C LEU A 53 5.52 13.03 -14.95
N ALA A 54 5.29 13.16 -13.65
CA ALA A 54 3.99 13.49 -13.12
C ALA A 54 3.62 14.94 -13.49
N THR A 55 2.40 15.13 -13.96
CA THR A 55 1.84 16.42 -14.37
C THR A 55 1.06 17.10 -13.25
N THR A 56 0.79 16.39 -12.15
CA THR A 56 0.02 16.89 -10.99
C THR A 56 0.69 18.02 -10.22
N ILE A 57 1.95 18.36 -10.50
CA ILE A 57 2.65 19.50 -9.88
C ILE A 57 3.34 20.26 -11.01
N GLY A 58 2.77 21.40 -11.43
CA GLY A 58 3.27 22.18 -12.56
C GLY A 58 4.79 22.43 -12.52
N GLU A 59 5.42 22.43 -13.71
CA GLU A 59 6.79 22.76 -14.15
C GLU A 59 8.05 22.52 -13.27
N LEU A 60 7.99 22.15 -11.99
CA LEU A 60 9.16 22.25 -11.11
C LEU A 60 9.53 21.04 -10.24
N ASN A 61 8.93 19.85 -10.45
CA ASN A 61 9.36 18.66 -9.70
C ASN A 61 10.02 17.59 -10.60
N TYR A 62 11.31 17.78 -10.88
CA TYR A 62 12.14 16.85 -11.66
C TYR A 62 12.68 15.67 -10.84
N THR A 63 12.35 15.57 -9.56
CA THR A 63 12.91 14.52 -8.71
C THR A 63 12.35 13.15 -9.09
N LYS A 64 13.26 12.17 -9.12
CA LYS A 64 12.93 10.75 -9.21
C LYS A 64 12.83 10.10 -7.82
N ASP A 65 13.19 10.86 -6.78
CA ASP A 65 13.26 10.36 -5.43
C ASP A 65 11.99 10.76 -4.66
N PRO A 66 11.17 9.78 -4.22
CA PRO A 66 9.94 10.04 -3.48
C PRO A 66 10.18 10.68 -2.11
N CYS A 67 11.39 10.63 -1.55
CA CYS A 67 11.69 11.16 -0.22
C CYS A 67 11.88 12.66 -0.18
N ILE A 68 12.33 13.25 -1.29
CA ILE A 68 12.48 14.70 -1.43
C ILE A 68 11.35 15.31 -2.27
N PHE A 69 10.34 14.52 -2.61
CA PHE A 69 9.19 14.98 -3.38
C PHE A 69 8.29 15.84 -2.48
N ASP A 70 8.07 17.09 -2.88
CA ASP A 70 7.23 18.03 -2.13
C ASP A 70 5.72 17.72 -2.29
N TYR A 71 5.21 16.79 -1.47
CA TYR A 71 3.79 16.44 -1.42
C TYR A 71 2.90 17.55 -0.85
N SER A 72 3.45 18.56 -0.17
CA SER A 72 2.65 19.61 0.48
C SER A 72 1.85 20.45 -0.53
N LYS A 73 2.38 20.57 -1.76
CA LYS A 73 1.72 21.24 -2.89
C LYS A 73 0.41 20.57 -3.30
N LEU A 74 0.31 19.24 -3.11
CA LEU A 74 -0.89 18.49 -3.44
C LEU A 74 -1.97 18.64 -2.37
N ILE A 75 -1.61 18.85 -1.11
CA ILE A 75 -2.58 19.01 -0.02
C ILE A 75 -3.49 20.20 -0.28
N ASN A 76 -2.90 21.37 -0.52
CA ASN A 76 -3.65 22.62 -0.66
C ASN A 76 -4.16 22.85 -2.09
N GLY A 77 -3.59 22.16 -3.07
CA GLY A 77 -3.78 22.47 -4.49
C GLY A 77 -3.21 23.85 -4.86
N SER A 78 -3.18 24.16 -6.15
CA SER A 78 -2.80 25.49 -6.63
C SER A 78 -4.05 26.21 -7.09
N GLY A 79 -4.60 27.12 -6.26
CA GLY A 79 -5.85 27.84 -6.54
C GLY A 79 -5.90 28.66 -7.84
N SER A 80 -4.81 28.73 -8.60
CA SER A 80 -4.73 29.43 -9.90
C SER A 80 -3.99 28.64 -11.00
N GLY A 81 -3.71 27.34 -10.82
CA GLY A 81 -2.80 26.56 -11.70
C GLY A 81 -3.25 25.15 -12.09
N GLY A 82 -4.51 24.76 -11.84
CA GLY A 82 -5.07 23.49 -12.34
C GLY A 82 -4.76 22.23 -11.51
N VAL A 83 -4.01 22.33 -10.40
CA VAL A 83 -3.77 21.19 -9.49
C VAL A 83 -4.91 21.07 -8.47
N THR A 84 -5.70 20.00 -8.58
CA THR A 84 -6.77 19.67 -7.62
C THR A 84 -6.18 19.28 -6.26
N ALA A 85 -6.67 19.93 -5.20
CA ALA A 85 -6.29 19.63 -3.82
C ALA A 85 -6.64 18.18 -3.43
N ARG A 86 -5.71 17.50 -2.76
CA ARG A 86 -5.83 16.13 -2.28
C ARG A 86 -6.19 16.03 -0.80
N ASP A 87 -6.11 17.12 -0.04
CA ASP A 87 -6.14 17.12 1.43
C ASP A 87 -4.99 16.32 2.07
N ASP A 88 -4.88 16.43 3.38
CA ASP A 88 -3.99 15.63 4.22
C ASP A 88 -4.38 14.13 4.14
N PRO A 89 -3.45 13.22 3.77
CA PRO A 89 -3.71 11.78 3.71
C PRO A 89 -4.23 11.18 5.03
N CYS A 90 -3.84 11.74 6.16
CA CYS A 90 -4.25 11.34 7.51
C CYS A 90 -5.40 12.21 8.08
N GLY A 91 -5.89 13.18 7.33
CA GLY A 91 -6.93 14.13 7.79
C GLY A 91 -8.34 13.56 7.81
N ASN A 92 -9.29 14.31 8.40
CA ASN A 92 -10.71 13.94 8.44
C ASN A 92 -11.62 14.84 7.56
N GLY A 93 -11.03 15.61 6.64
CA GLY A 93 -11.74 16.55 5.77
C GLY A 93 -12.14 17.88 6.43
N SER A 94 -11.74 18.14 7.68
CA SER A 94 -11.98 19.43 8.38
C SER A 94 -10.75 20.35 8.43
N GLY A 95 -9.64 19.98 7.79
CA GLY A 95 -8.37 20.72 7.86
C GLY A 95 -7.62 20.57 9.19
N LYS A 96 -8.12 19.74 10.11
CA LYS A 96 -7.42 19.33 11.33
C LYS A 96 -7.10 17.83 11.20
N GLY A 97 -5.82 17.50 11.33
CA GLY A 97 -5.37 16.11 11.43
C GLY A 97 -6.13 15.44 12.58
N GLU A 98 -6.65 14.24 12.33
CA GLU A 98 -7.26 13.46 13.38
C GLU A 98 -6.11 12.78 14.13
N ASP A 99 -5.86 13.19 15.38
CA ASP A 99 -4.87 12.55 16.26
C ASP A 99 -5.44 11.21 16.74
N VAL A 100 -5.63 10.29 15.80
CA VAL A 100 -6.11 8.95 16.05
C VAL A 100 -4.91 8.07 16.24
N SER A 101 -4.67 7.73 17.51
CA SER A 101 -3.65 6.77 17.94
C SER A 101 -3.71 5.51 17.07
N ARG A 102 -2.71 5.35 16.20
CA ARG A 102 -2.64 4.21 15.25
C ARG A 102 -2.48 2.85 15.95
N PHE A 103 -2.13 2.88 17.23
CA PHE A 103 -1.87 1.73 18.09
C PHE A 103 -2.69 1.75 19.39
N SER A 104 -3.91 2.28 19.36
CA SER A 104 -4.76 2.37 20.56
C SER A 104 -5.12 0.99 21.12
N ASP A 105 -4.92 0.80 22.42
CA ASP A 105 -5.42 -0.36 23.17
C ASP A 105 -6.91 -0.21 23.57
N LYS A 106 -7.55 0.93 23.24
CA LYS A 106 -8.94 1.23 23.59
C LYS A 106 -9.94 0.83 22.50
N GLU A 107 -9.48 0.70 21.26
CA GLU A 107 -10.32 0.35 20.11
C GLU A 107 -9.84 -0.96 19.48
N GLY A 108 -10.76 -1.92 19.33
CA GLY A 108 -10.47 -3.23 18.77
C GLY A 108 -10.58 -3.30 17.24
N ALA A 109 -10.06 -4.39 16.68
CA ALA A 109 -10.22 -4.74 15.28
C ALA A 109 -11.71 -4.82 14.86
N GLN A 110 -11.99 -4.54 13.58
CA GLN A 110 -13.35 -4.63 13.03
C GLN A 110 -13.53 -5.95 12.29
N CYS A 111 -14.38 -6.83 12.82
CA CYS A 111 -14.65 -8.16 12.26
C CYS A 111 -16.08 -8.31 11.70
N ALA A 112 -16.92 -7.28 11.84
CA ALA A 112 -18.33 -7.37 11.44
C ALA A 112 -18.47 -7.60 9.93
N ASN A 113 -19.39 -8.48 9.53
CA ASN A 113 -19.71 -8.73 8.12
C ASN A 113 -20.17 -7.50 7.35
N SER A 114 -20.77 -6.52 8.03
CA SER A 114 -21.13 -5.24 7.43
C SER A 114 -19.92 -4.36 7.10
N LYS A 115 -18.74 -4.66 7.67
CA LYS A 115 -17.52 -3.86 7.53
C LYS A 115 -16.40 -4.58 6.78
N ILE A 116 -16.52 -5.89 6.53
CA ILE A 116 -15.48 -6.71 5.90
C ILE A 116 -16.09 -7.50 4.74
N HIS A 117 -15.54 -7.31 3.54
CA HIS A 117 -15.88 -8.10 2.36
C HIS A 117 -15.56 -9.59 2.61
N GLY A 118 -16.47 -10.49 2.22
CA GLY A 118 -16.31 -11.94 2.39
C GLY A 118 -16.80 -12.48 3.72
N ASN A 119 -16.87 -11.65 4.77
CA ASN A 119 -17.50 -12.05 6.02
C ASN A 119 -19.02 -12.17 5.84
N SER A 120 -19.60 -13.27 6.31
CA SER A 120 -21.01 -13.60 6.11
C SER A 120 -21.77 -13.75 7.44
N LYS A 121 -23.06 -13.41 7.44
CA LYS A 121 -23.93 -13.67 8.60
C LYS A 121 -24.08 -15.18 8.79
N GLY A 122 -23.88 -15.67 10.02
CA GLY A 122 -24.02 -17.10 10.34
C GLY A 122 -22.76 -17.95 10.09
N SER A 123 -21.65 -17.35 9.64
CA SER A 123 -20.34 -18.00 9.65
C SER A 123 -19.67 -17.79 11.01
N ASN A 124 -19.08 -18.85 11.56
CA ASN A 124 -18.25 -18.77 12.78
C ASN A 124 -16.82 -18.25 12.50
N GLY A 125 -16.47 -17.98 11.24
CA GLY A 125 -15.16 -17.49 10.82
C GLY A 125 -15.25 -16.30 9.86
N GLY A 126 -14.23 -15.43 9.90
CA GLY A 126 -14.09 -14.26 9.04
C GLY A 126 -12.79 -13.50 9.29
N ALA A 127 -12.52 -12.50 8.46
CA ALA A 127 -11.37 -11.61 8.61
C ALA A 127 -11.69 -10.45 9.58
N CYS A 128 -10.63 -9.89 10.18
CA CYS A 128 -10.71 -8.72 11.05
C CYS A 128 -9.74 -7.65 10.56
N ALA A 129 -10.22 -6.44 10.28
CA ALA A 129 -9.35 -5.32 9.94
C ALA A 129 -8.70 -4.77 11.23
N PRO A 130 -7.36 -4.77 11.34
CA PRO A 130 -6.67 -4.26 12.53
C PRO A 130 -6.81 -2.73 12.62
N LEU A 131 -6.66 -2.17 13.82
CA LEU A 131 -6.81 -0.73 14.07
C LEU A 131 -5.96 0.13 13.12
N ARG A 132 -4.70 -0.26 12.89
CA ARG A 132 -3.79 0.37 11.91
C ARG A 132 -4.44 0.52 10.53
N ARG A 133 -5.10 -0.53 10.03
CA ARG A 133 -5.82 -0.52 8.75
C ARG A 133 -7.03 0.42 8.77
N LEU A 134 -7.75 0.50 9.89
CA LEU A 134 -8.96 1.33 9.98
C LEU A 134 -8.64 2.80 9.74
N HIS A 135 -7.49 3.25 10.22
CA HIS A 135 -7.04 4.65 10.14
C HIS A 135 -5.85 4.86 9.20
N LEU A 136 -5.68 3.98 8.21
CA LEU A 136 -4.63 4.11 7.18
C LEU A 136 -4.70 5.50 6.52
N CYS A 137 -3.56 6.18 6.37
CA CYS A 137 -3.48 7.50 5.75
C CYS A 137 -3.63 7.46 4.22
N ASN A 138 -4.86 7.30 3.73
CA ASN A 138 -5.16 7.20 2.30
C ASN A 138 -6.23 8.19 1.81
N LYS A 139 -6.53 9.24 2.59
CA LYS A 139 -7.61 10.20 2.25
C LYS A 139 -7.33 11.02 1.00
N ASN A 140 -6.06 11.24 0.70
CA ASN A 140 -5.64 11.85 -0.56
C ASN A 140 -6.11 11.03 -1.77
N MET A 141 -6.13 9.70 -1.65
CA MET A 141 -6.52 8.82 -2.74
C MET A 141 -8.00 8.97 -3.12
N GLU A 142 -8.88 9.35 -2.18
CA GLU A 142 -10.30 9.61 -2.44
C GLU A 142 -10.53 10.82 -3.37
N LYS A 143 -9.51 11.68 -3.53
CA LYS A 143 -9.54 12.94 -4.28
C LYS A 143 -8.70 12.93 -5.55
N ILE A 144 -8.17 11.78 -5.95
CA ILE A 144 -7.42 11.65 -7.22
C ILE A 144 -8.36 11.98 -8.39
N ALA A 145 -7.85 12.72 -9.37
CA ALA A 145 -8.60 12.99 -10.60
C ALA A 145 -8.73 11.69 -11.41
N THR A 146 -9.89 11.41 -11.99
CA THR A 146 -10.06 10.16 -12.75
C THR A 146 -9.22 10.12 -14.01
N SER A 147 -8.90 11.29 -14.61
CA SER A 147 -8.01 11.45 -15.77
C SER A 147 -6.51 11.24 -15.46
N THR A 148 -6.18 10.83 -14.23
CA THR A 148 -4.81 10.57 -13.78
C THR A 148 -4.15 9.46 -14.59
N ALA A 149 -2.94 9.73 -15.08
CA ALA A 149 -2.10 8.75 -15.77
C ALA A 149 -1.23 7.94 -14.77
N LYS A 150 -0.52 6.92 -15.27
CA LYS A 150 0.35 6.04 -14.46
C LYS A 150 1.37 6.79 -13.59
N HIS A 151 1.90 7.92 -14.08
CA HIS A 151 2.89 8.72 -13.36
C HIS A 151 2.26 9.50 -12.20
N ASP A 152 1.09 10.08 -12.45
CA ASP A 152 0.34 10.83 -11.44
C ASP A 152 -0.21 9.90 -10.35
N LEU A 153 -0.66 8.70 -10.71
CA LEU A 153 -1.09 7.68 -9.75
C LEU A 153 0.05 7.31 -8.79
N LEU A 154 1.29 7.18 -9.30
CA LEU A 154 2.45 6.87 -8.47
C LEU A 154 2.66 7.96 -7.41
N VAL A 155 2.53 9.23 -7.78
CA VAL A 155 2.68 10.35 -6.84
C VAL A 155 1.66 10.26 -5.70
N ASP A 156 0.38 10.06 -6.02
CA ASP A 156 -0.67 9.98 -5.00
C ASP A 156 -0.50 8.75 -4.08
N VAL A 157 -0.03 7.61 -4.61
CA VAL A 157 0.25 6.41 -3.81
C VAL A 157 1.50 6.60 -2.93
N CYS A 158 2.56 7.20 -3.45
CA CYS A 158 3.76 7.55 -2.66
C CYS A 158 3.44 8.58 -1.56
N MET A 159 2.55 9.53 -1.83
CA MET A 159 2.07 10.49 -0.83
C MET A 159 1.36 9.78 0.33
N ALA A 160 0.44 8.86 0.03
CA ALA A 160 -0.26 8.07 1.05
C ALA A 160 0.72 7.26 1.91
N ALA A 161 1.67 6.58 1.26
CA ALA A 161 2.73 5.82 1.94
C ALA A 161 3.60 6.72 2.83
N ASN A 162 4.05 7.86 2.33
CA ASN A 162 4.92 8.76 3.09
C ASN A 162 4.23 9.29 4.36
N TYR A 163 2.97 9.73 4.26
CA TYR A 163 2.22 10.23 5.41
C TYR A 163 1.81 9.13 6.39
N GLU A 164 1.50 7.93 5.89
CA GLU A 164 1.26 6.75 6.72
C GLU A 164 2.49 6.45 7.58
N ALA A 165 3.69 6.42 6.99
CA ALA A 165 4.92 6.18 7.74
C ALA A 165 5.18 7.22 8.82
N GLN A 166 5.03 8.51 8.49
CA GLN A 166 5.20 9.59 9.47
C GLN A 166 4.27 9.42 10.67
N SER A 167 3.00 9.04 10.43
CA SER A 167 2.03 8.78 11.49
C SER A 167 2.44 7.60 12.38
N LEU A 168 2.93 6.51 11.79
CA LEU A 168 3.35 5.32 12.54
C LEU A 168 4.63 5.57 13.33
N ILE A 169 5.63 6.24 12.74
CA ILE A 169 6.89 6.59 13.41
C ILE A 169 6.63 7.45 14.65
N ARG A 170 5.73 8.44 14.53
CA ARG A 170 5.36 9.32 15.65
C ARG A 170 4.72 8.55 16.81
N ASP A 171 3.82 7.61 16.51
CA ASP A 171 3.02 6.92 17.53
C ASP A 171 3.72 5.66 18.09
N HIS A 172 4.66 5.06 17.36
CA HIS A 172 5.32 3.79 17.71
C HIS A 172 6.06 3.82 19.06
N PRO A 173 6.77 4.89 19.47
CA PRO A 173 7.41 4.94 20.78
C PRO A 173 6.45 4.70 21.94
N GLN A 174 5.21 5.18 21.86
CA GLN A 174 4.21 4.95 22.90
C GLN A 174 3.72 3.50 22.88
N HIS A 175 3.45 2.96 21.69
CA HIS A 175 3.05 1.56 21.51
C HIS A 175 4.12 0.59 22.04
N LYS A 176 5.40 0.89 21.81
CA LYS A 176 6.54 0.07 22.25
C LYS A 176 6.66 -0.01 23.78
N ARG A 177 6.12 0.95 24.54
CA ARG A 177 6.13 0.92 26.02
C ARG A 177 5.29 -0.23 26.56
N THR A 178 4.19 -0.57 25.91
CA THR A 178 3.32 -1.70 26.27
C THR A 178 3.58 -2.95 25.42
N ASN A 179 4.25 -2.79 24.27
CA ASN A 179 4.59 -3.86 23.33
C ASN A 179 6.09 -3.83 22.99
N PRO A 180 6.98 -4.24 23.90
CA PRO A 180 8.44 -4.07 23.75
C PRO A 180 9.03 -4.79 22.54
N ASP A 181 8.40 -5.88 22.09
CA ASP A 181 8.82 -6.65 20.93
C ASP A 181 8.38 -6.04 19.58
N SER A 182 7.50 -5.03 19.61
CA SER A 182 7.01 -4.35 18.41
C SER A 182 8.16 -3.69 17.65
N LYS A 183 8.20 -3.93 16.33
CA LYS A 183 9.20 -3.39 15.41
C LYS A 183 8.51 -2.46 14.42
N ILE A 184 8.97 -1.21 14.33
CA ILE A 184 8.37 -0.21 13.42
C ILE A 184 8.32 -0.71 11.98
N CYS A 185 9.36 -1.37 11.49
CA CYS A 185 9.38 -1.89 10.12
C CYS A 185 8.35 -2.98 9.85
N THR A 186 7.97 -3.74 10.88
CA THR A 186 6.87 -4.72 10.73
C THR A 186 5.54 -3.98 10.54
N GLU A 187 5.32 -2.89 11.26
CA GLU A 187 4.10 -2.08 11.10
C GLU A 187 4.08 -1.35 9.74
N LEU A 188 5.22 -0.82 9.30
CA LEU A 188 5.37 -0.25 7.96
C LEU A 188 5.11 -1.31 6.87
N ALA A 189 5.68 -2.51 6.97
CA ALA A 189 5.44 -3.61 6.02
C ALA A 189 3.95 -4.00 5.94
N ARG A 190 3.24 -3.97 7.06
CA ARG A 190 1.78 -4.21 7.09
C ARG A 190 1.01 -3.07 6.41
N SER A 191 1.37 -1.81 6.65
CA SER A 191 0.74 -0.68 5.95
C SER A 191 1.05 -0.66 4.46
N PHE A 192 2.25 -1.05 4.06
CA PHE A 192 2.62 -1.25 2.65
C PHE A 192 1.74 -2.29 1.96
N ALA A 193 1.50 -3.43 2.62
CA ALA A 193 0.61 -4.46 2.09
C ALA A 193 -0.83 -3.95 1.95
N ASP A 194 -1.36 -3.24 2.95
CA ASP A 194 -2.70 -2.65 2.88
C ASP A 194 -2.85 -1.62 1.76
N ILE A 195 -1.85 -0.73 1.57
CA ILE A 195 -1.84 0.24 0.46
C ILE A 195 -1.85 -0.52 -0.87
N GLY A 196 -1.03 -1.57 -0.99
CA GLY A 196 -1.01 -2.44 -2.16
C GLY A 196 -2.36 -3.10 -2.42
N ASP A 197 -3.03 -3.61 -1.39
CA ASP A 197 -4.36 -4.23 -1.52
C ASP A 197 -5.43 -3.23 -1.95
N ILE A 198 -5.36 -1.98 -1.48
CA ILE A 198 -6.24 -0.90 -1.97
C ILE A 198 -5.97 -0.63 -3.46
N VAL A 199 -4.70 -0.42 -3.85
CA VAL A 199 -4.33 -0.16 -5.23
C VAL A 199 -4.72 -1.30 -6.16
N ARG A 200 -4.68 -2.55 -5.68
CA ARG A 200 -5.00 -3.76 -6.46
C ARG A 200 -6.47 -4.19 -6.43
N GLY A 201 -7.30 -3.56 -5.60
CA GLY A 201 -8.71 -3.94 -5.45
C GLY A 201 -8.91 -5.23 -4.67
N ARG A 202 -7.96 -5.55 -3.77
CA ARG A 202 -7.95 -6.73 -2.90
C ARG A 202 -8.31 -6.40 -1.45
N ASP A 203 -8.39 -5.12 -1.10
CA ASP A 203 -8.70 -4.69 0.25
C ASP A 203 -10.10 -5.13 0.68
N LEU A 204 -10.18 -5.76 1.87
CA LEU A 204 -11.43 -6.31 2.38
C LEU A 204 -12.23 -5.30 3.21
N TYR A 205 -11.63 -4.20 3.67
CA TYR A 205 -12.26 -3.32 4.66
C TYR A 205 -13.19 -2.28 4.02
N ARG A 206 -14.49 -2.37 4.35
CA ARG A 206 -15.56 -1.49 3.86
C ARG A 206 -15.92 -0.34 4.81
N GLY A 207 -15.49 -0.39 6.07
CA GLY A 207 -15.82 0.65 7.05
C GLY A 207 -17.30 0.73 7.45
N ASN A 208 -17.66 1.78 8.17
CA ASN A 208 -19.04 2.11 8.54
C ASN A 208 -19.84 2.68 7.34
N LYS A 209 -21.14 3.00 7.51
CA LYS A 209 -21.99 3.47 6.40
C LYS A 209 -21.44 4.71 5.66
N LYS A 210 -20.78 5.64 6.36
CA LYS A 210 -20.16 6.84 5.74
C LYS A 210 -18.86 6.46 5.04
N GLU A 211 -18.00 5.70 5.72
CA GLU A 211 -16.72 5.23 5.20
C GLU A 211 -16.88 4.31 3.98
N ASN A 212 -17.95 3.50 3.95
CA ASN A 212 -18.24 2.60 2.83
C ASN A 212 -18.47 3.39 1.55
N LYS A 213 -19.22 4.50 1.60
CA LYS A 213 -19.40 5.37 0.43
C LYS A 213 -18.08 5.99 -0.03
N GLN A 214 -17.20 6.35 0.89
CA GLN A 214 -15.88 6.90 0.56
C GLN A 214 -14.99 5.86 -0.10
N ARG A 215 -15.04 4.61 0.38
CA ARG A 215 -14.28 3.48 -0.16
C ARG A 215 -14.81 3.00 -1.51
N GLU A 216 -16.14 2.96 -1.68
CA GLU A 216 -16.78 2.71 -2.98
C GLU A 216 -16.37 3.78 -4.00
N LYS A 217 -16.35 5.06 -3.60
CA LYS A 217 -15.86 6.15 -4.46
C LYS A 217 -14.38 5.99 -4.81
N LEU A 218 -13.53 5.63 -3.84
CA LEU A 218 -12.11 5.37 -4.08
C LEU A 218 -11.91 4.24 -5.09
N GLU A 219 -12.61 3.12 -4.91
CA GLU A 219 -12.51 1.98 -5.82
C GLU A 219 -13.05 2.33 -7.22
N GLU A 220 -14.13 3.09 -7.33
CA GLU A 220 -14.64 3.59 -8.61
C GLU A 220 -13.62 4.51 -9.30
N ASN A 221 -12.97 5.40 -8.55
CA ASN A 221 -11.92 6.27 -9.06
C ASN A 221 -10.72 5.47 -9.56
N LEU A 222 -10.24 4.49 -8.77
CA LEU A 222 -9.14 3.61 -9.15
C LEU A 222 -9.49 2.85 -10.43
N ARG A 223 -10.70 2.29 -10.53
CA ARG A 223 -11.16 1.62 -11.76
C ARG A 223 -11.07 2.55 -12.98
N LYS A 224 -11.57 3.78 -12.89
CA LYS A 224 -11.50 4.77 -13.98
C LYS A 224 -10.06 5.18 -14.32
N ILE A 225 -9.19 5.28 -13.31
CA ILE A 225 -7.77 5.56 -13.53
C ILE A 225 -7.11 4.41 -14.31
N PHE A 226 -7.40 3.17 -13.92
CA PHE A 226 -6.85 2.00 -14.60
C PHE A 226 -7.45 1.77 -15.99
N GLU A 227 -8.71 2.16 -16.21
CA GLU A 227 -9.31 2.27 -17.54
C GLU A 227 -8.53 3.25 -18.42
N ASN A 228 -8.25 4.46 -17.92
CA ASN A 228 -7.44 5.45 -18.65
C ASN A 228 -6.00 4.97 -18.91
N ILE A 229 -5.37 4.30 -17.94
CA ILE A 229 -4.06 3.67 -18.14
C ILE A 229 -4.14 2.61 -19.24
N TYR A 230 -5.17 1.76 -19.22
CA TYR A 230 -5.41 0.74 -20.24
C TYR A 230 -5.58 1.35 -21.63
N GLU A 231 -6.39 2.40 -21.77
CA GLU A 231 -6.61 3.09 -23.04
C GLU A 231 -5.32 3.70 -23.60
N GLY A 232 -4.46 4.21 -22.72
CA GLY A 232 -3.15 4.77 -23.04
C GLY A 232 -2.07 3.75 -23.40
N LEU A 233 -2.32 2.44 -23.25
CA LEU A 233 -1.37 1.40 -23.65
C LEU A 233 -1.17 1.35 -25.17
N SER A 234 0.05 1.07 -25.60
CA SER A 234 0.39 0.86 -27.01
C SER A 234 -0.46 -0.26 -27.65
N ASN A 235 -0.88 -0.06 -28.91
CA ASN A 235 -1.66 -1.05 -29.69
C ASN A 235 -0.79 -2.18 -30.29
N ASN A 236 0.37 -2.48 -29.70
CA ASN A 236 1.34 -3.49 -30.16
C ASN A 236 1.15 -4.85 -29.46
N GLY A 237 -0.08 -5.20 -29.10
CA GLY A 237 -0.42 -6.45 -28.41
C GLY A 237 -0.38 -6.38 -26.88
N VAL A 238 0.12 -5.29 -26.29
CA VAL A 238 0.12 -5.11 -24.82
C VAL A 238 -1.30 -5.12 -24.25
N LYS A 239 -2.25 -4.45 -24.92
CA LYS A 239 -3.66 -4.45 -24.52
C LYS A 239 -4.29 -5.84 -24.44
N ALA A 240 -3.87 -6.78 -25.29
CA ALA A 240 -4.41 -8.13 -25.33
C ALA A 240 -4.19 -8.90 -24.01
N ARG A 241 -3.12 -8.57 -23.25
CA ARG A 241 -2.89 -9.16 -21.92
C ARG A 241 -4.02 -8.84 -20.95
N TYR A 242 -4.58 -7.63 -21.02
CA TYR A 242 -5.53 -7.12 -20.03
C TYR A 242 -6.98 -7.12 -20.54
N GLU A 243 -7.21 -7.56 -21.78
CA GLU A 243 -8.50 -7.46 -22.44
C GLU A 243 -9.61 -8.31 -21.78
N GLY A 244 -9.23 -9.43 -21.15
CA GLY A 244 -10.16 -10.31 -20.44
C GLY A 244 -10.66 -9.77 -19.09
N ASP A 245 -10.14 -8.64 -18.62
CA ASP A 245 -10.40 -8.09 -17.28
C ASP A 245 -10.65 -6.57 -17.33
N LYS A 246 -11.42 -6.11 -18.33
CA LYS A 246 -11.74 -4.69 -18.52
C LYS A 246 -12.73 -4.12 -17.49
N GLU A 247 -13.39 -4.98 -16.70
CA GLU A 247 -14.35 -4.49 -15.69
C GLU A 247 -13.62 -3.93 -14.47
N ASN A 248 -12.55 -4.59 -14.00
CA ASN A 248 -11.86 -4.20 -12.77
C ASN A 248 -10.36 -3.98 -12.95
N PHE A 249 -9.80 -4.41 -14.09
CA PHE A 249 -8.40 -4.28 -14.42
C PHE A 249 -7.46 -4.91 -13.39
N TYR A 250 -7.89 -5.95 -12.66
CA TYR A 250 -7.09 -6.60 -11.63
C TYR A 250 -5.70 -7.00 -12.14
N GLN A 251 -5.60 -7.62 -13.32
CA GLN A 251 -4.29 -8.01 -13.85
C GLN A 251 -3.40 -6.79 -14.15
N LEU A 252 -3.97 -5.72 -14.69
CA LEU A 252 -3.25 -4.46 -14.94
C LEU A 252 -2.82 -3.78 -13.65
N ARG A 253 -3.67 -3.81 -12.62
CA ARG A 253 -3.40 -3.27 -11.27
C ARG A 253 -2.28 -4.04 -10.56
N GLU A 254 -2.28 -5.37 -10.66
CA GLU A 254 -1.22 -6.23 -10.11
C GLU A 254 0.13 -5.94 -10.78
N ASP A 255 0.17 -5.90 -12.11
CA ASP A 255 1.40 -5.59 -12.86
C ASP A 255 1.90 -4.16 -12.56
N TRP A 256 0.99 -3.18 -12.50
CA TRP A 256 1.35 -1.81 -12.11
C TRP A 256 1.92 -1.76 -10.70
N TRP A 257 1.28 -2.39 -9.72
CA TRP A 257 1.80 -2.45 -8.36
C TRP A 257 3.17 -3.13 -8.33
N ALA A 258 3.34 -4.27 -8.98
CA ALA A 258 4.61 -5.00 -9.02
C ALA A 258 5.77 -4.17 -9.58
N LEU A 259 5.50 -3.31 -10.57
CA LEU A 259 6.50 -2.44 -11.20
C LEU A 259 6.79 -1.16 -10.41
N ASN A 260 5.88 -0.72 -9.54
CA ASN A 260 5.96 0.57 -8.85
C ASN A 260 6.18 0.44 -7.33
N ARG A 261 5.95 -0.73 -6.75
CA ARG A 261 6.00 -0.98 -5.30
C ARG A 261 7.35 -0.63 -4.66
N ASP A 262 8.45 -0.73 -5.40
CA ASP A 262 9.78 -0.36 -4.92
C ASP A 262 9.86 1.17 -4.65
N GLN A 263 9.23 1.99 -5.49
CA GLN A 263 9.12 3.45 -5.25
C GLN A 263 8.17 3.78 -4.09
N VAL A 264 7.09 3.02 -3.95
CA VAL A 264 6.14 3.17 -2.83
C VAL A 264 6.80 2.77 -1.51
N TRP A 265 7.56 1.68 -1.49
CA TRP A 265 8.36 1.27 -0.34
C TRP A 265 9.37 2.35 0.05
N LYS A 266 10.11 2.86 -0.93
CA LYS A 266 11.04 3.98 -0.70
C LYS A 266 10.33 5.19 -0.10
N ALA A 267 9.15 5.58 -0.61
CA ALA A 267 8.35 6.68 -0.07
C ALA A 267 7.93 6.47 1.40
N LEU A 268 7.62 5.23 1.76
CA LEU A 268 7.25 4.79 3.11
C LEU A 268 8.44 4.79 4.07
N THR A 269 9.68 4.63 3.57
CA THR A 269 10.86 4.43 4.41
C THR A 269 11.83 5.60 4.40
N CYS A 270 11.39 6.77 3.93
CA CYS A 270 12.19 7.98 3.81
C CYS A 270 12.71 8.59 5.13
N SER A 271 12.12 8.25 6.27
CA SER A 271 12.48 8.91 7.53
C SER A 271 13.87 8.51 8.00
N ASP A 272 14.64 9.51 8.44
CA ASP A 272 15.92 9.31 9.11
C ASP A 272 15.80 8.44 10.37
N ASP A 273 14.63 8.43 11.03
CA ASP A 273 14.34 7.58 12.19
C ASP A 273 14.37 6.08 11.86
N LEU A 274 14.40 5.71 10.57
CA LEU A 274 14.44 4.33 10.09
C LEU A 274 15.85 3.89 9.68
N LYS A 275 16.87 4.76 9.72
CA LYS A 275 18.24 4.45 9.27
C LYS A 275 18.84 3.21 9.94
N ASP A 276 18.57 3.03 11.24
CA ASP A 276 19.04 1.88 12.03
C ASP A 276 17.97 0.80 12.21
N ALA A 277 16.82 0.93 11.54
CA ALA A 277 15.73 -0.03 11.63
C ALA A 277 15.90 -1.12 10.57
N SER A 278 15.74 -2.39 10.98
CA SER A 278 15.91 -3.55 10.09
C SER A 278 14.65 -4.42 10.02
N TYR A 279 14.35 -4.96 8.83
CA TYR A 279 13.25 -5.90 8.59
C TYR A 279 13.81 -7.27 8.22
N PHE A 280 14.07 -8.15 9.22
CA PHE A 280 14.56 -9.56 9.13
C PHE A 280 15.86 -9.83 8.34
N ARG A 281 16.20 -8.99 7.37
CA ARG A 281 17.46 -8.80 6.67
C ARG A 281 17.85 -7.33 6.89
N PRO A 282 19.12 -6.93 6.70
CA PRO A 282 19.67 -5.63 7.11
C PRO A 282 19.03 -4.34 6.56
N THR A 283 17.81 -4.32 6.02
CA THR A 283 17.28 -3.10 5.41
C THR A 283 15.79 -2.89 5.65
N CYS A 284 15.45 -1.79 6.35
CA CYS A 284 14.19 -1.08 6.13
C CYS A 284 14.36 0.12 5.19
N SER A 285 15.59 0.52 4.88
CA SER A 285 15.95 1.81 4.30
C SER A 285 16.68 1.73 2.95
N ASP A 286 16.90 0.54 2.37
CA ASP A 286 17.53 0.36 1.05
C ASP A 286 16.51 0.25 -0.10
#